data_AF-A0A9X3ZUT7-F1
#
_entry.id   AF-A0A9X3ZUT7-F1
#
_cell.length_a   1.000
_cell.length_b   1.000
_cell.length_c   1.000
_cell.angle_alpha   90.00
_cell.angle_beta   90.00
_cell.angle_gamma   90.00
#
_symmetry.space_group_name_H-M   'P 1'
#
loop_
_entity.id
_entity.type
_entity.pdbx_description
1 polymer ?
#
loop_
_entity_poly.entity_id
_entity_poly.type
_entity_poly.pdbx_seq_one_letter_code
_entity_poly.pdbx_strand_id
1 'polypeptide(L)'
;MEDYQTETVDVWPDNEQATQLLANVGTRWMLPPMGGVPYGLRWEAIYPLMDRLGLDSAGWDDLHSCLQVLEAAAIETMQEFAPKPKAGGK
;
A
#
# COMPACT_ATOMS: atom_id res chain seq x y z
N MET A 1 -11.00 -25.42 -6.06
CA MET A 1 -10.94 -24.42 -4.99
C MET A 1 -9.51 -24.50 -4.52
N GLU A 2 -8.65 -23.60 -5.01
CA GLU A 2 -7.22 -23.62 -4.65
C GLU A 2 -7.10 -23.04 -3.24
N ASP A 3 -6.60 -23.86 -2.31
CA ASP A 3 -6.16 -23.42 -0.99
C ASP A 3 -5.00 -22.45 -1.21
N TYR A 4 -5.28 -21.15 -1.17
CA TYR A 4 -4.23 -20.16 -0.99
C TYR A 4 -3.65 -20.42 0.40
N GLN A 5 -2.46 -21.05 0.46
CA GLN A 5 -1.69 -21.10 1.68
C GLN A 5 -1.54 -19.65 2.17
N THR A 6 -2.22 -19.32 3.25
CA THR A 6 -1.98 -18.09 3.99
C THR A 6 -0.63 -18.24 4.64
N GLU A 7 0.42 -18.01 3.86
CA GLU A 7 1.77 -17.84 4.40
C GLU A 7 1.66 -16.66 5.36
N THR A 8 1.72 -16.95 6.66
CA THR A 8 1.68 -15.93 7.70
C THR A 8 2.94 -15.11 7.56
N VAL A 9 2.84 -13.97 6.90
CA VAL A 9 3.95 -13.02 6.80
C VAL A 9 4.17 -12.44 8.19
N ASP A 10 5.27 -12.83 8.83
CA ASP A 10 5.73 -12.21 10.07
C ASP A 10 6.16 -10.77 9.76
N VAL A 11 5.37 -9.81 10.23
CA VAL A 11 5.72 -8.39 10.19
C VAL A 11 6.63 -8.12 11.38
N TRP A 12 7.82 -7.56 11.15
CA TRP A 12 8.66 -7.12 12.27
C TRP A 12 7.93 -6.08 13.13
N PRO A 13 8.09 -6.09 14.46
CA PRO A 13 7.30 -5.28 15.39
C PRO A 13 7.38 -3.78 15.07
N ASP A 14 8.52 -3.30 14.58
CA ASP A 14 8.73 -1.90 14.21
C ASP A 14 7.88 -1.47 12.99
N ASN A 15 7.48 -2.42 12.14
CA ASN A 15 6.70 -2.18 10.93
C ASN A 15 5.21 -2.50 11.10
N GLU A 16 4.80 -3.02 12.26
CA GLU A 16 3.44 -3.45 12.50
C GLU A 16 2.46 -2.27 12.35
N GLN A 17 2.81 -1.12 12.92
CA GLN A 17 1.98 0.08 12.85
C GLN A 17 1.80 0.59 11.41
N ALA A 18 2.87 0.62 10.62
CA ALA A 18 2.82 1.03 9.23
C ALA A 18 1.96 0.07 8.40
N THR A 19 2.11 -1.24 8.63
CA THR A 19 1.36 -2.28 7.93
C THR A 19 -0.13 -2.24 8.28
N GLN A 20 -0.48 -2.06 9.55
CA GLN A 20 -1.87 -1.89 9.98
C GLN A 20 -2.49 -0.62 9.40
N LEU A 21 -1.76 0.50 9.37
CA LEU A 21 -2.25 1.73 8.76
C LEU A 21 -2.49 1.54 7.26
N LEU A 22 -1.54 0.91 6.55
CA LEU A 22 -1.66 0.59 5.13
C LEU A 22 -2.88 -0.30 4.86
N ALA A 23 -3.12 -1.32 5.68
CA ALA A 23 -4.31 -2.17 5.56
C ALA A 23 -5.61 -1.36 5.72
N ASN A 24 -5.60 -0.33 6.58
CA ASN A 24 -6.72 0.57 6.82
C ASN A 24 -6.93 1.65 5.74
N VAL A 25 -5.97 1.86 4.84
CA VAL A 25 -6.08 2.78 3.70
C VAL A 25 -7.31 2.44 2.85
N GLY A 26 -7.57 1.15 2.64
CA GLY A 26 -8.70 0.65 1.87
C GLY A 26 -8.74 1.23 0.46
N THR A 27 -9.69 2.13 0.18
CA THR A 27 -9.96 2.72 -1.15
C THR A 27 -9.22 4.04 -1.43
N ARG A 28 -8.30 4.46 -0.55
CA ARG A 28 -7.58 5.74 -0.65
C ARG A 28 -6.39 5.70 -1.62
N TRP A 29 -6.61 5.13 -2.80
CA TRP A 29 -5.65 5.05 -3.89
C TRP A 29 -5.95 6.10 -4.97
N MET A 30 -4.90 6.55 -5.65
CA MET A 30 -5.00 7.30 -6.89
C MET A 30 -5.08 6.31 -8.06
N LEU A 31 -6.15 6.42 -8.85
CA LEU A 31 -6.43 5.54 -9.97
C LEU A 31 -6.26 6.26 -11.32
N PRO A 32 -5.78 5.58 -12.37
CA PRO A 32 -5.72 6.15 -13.72
C PRO A 32 -7.13 6.44 -14.29
N PRO A 33 -7.28 7.44 -15.18
CA PRO A 33 -8.58 7.83 -15.75
C PRO A 33 -9.30 6.73 -16.55
N MET A 34 -8.55 5.82 -17.17
CA MET A 34 -9.08 4.75 -18.03
C MET A 34 -9.26 3.41 -17.27
N GLY A 35 -9.24 3.45 -15.93
CA GLY A 35 -9.13 2.26 -15.10
C GLY A 35 -7.72 1.67 -15.13
N GLY A 36 -7.44 0.73 -14.22
CA GLY A 36 -6.13 0.09 -14.11
C GLY A 36 -5.60 0.05 -12.69
N VAL A 37 -4.32 -0.28 -12.56
CA VAL A 37 -3.62 -0.39 -11.28
C VAL A 37 -3.44 1.00 -10.67
N PRO A 38 -3.61 1.17 -9.35
CA PRO A 38 -3.18 2.36 -8.66
C PRO A 38 -1.73 2.76 -8.94
N TYR A 39 -1.45 4.07 -8.90
CA TYR A 39 -0.08 4.59 -9.03
C TYR A 39 0.41 5.30 -7.76
N GLY A 40 -0.39 5.30 -6.69
CA GLY A 40 -0.06 5.95 -5.43
C GLY A 40 -1.23 6.01 -4.47
N LEU A 41 -0.93 6.34 -3.22
CA LEU A 41 -1.84 6.67 -2.14
C LEU A 41 -2.26 8.13 -2.23
N ARG A 42 -3.49 8.41 -1.82
CA ARG A 42 -3.94 9.78 -1.59
C ARG A 42 -3.41 10.29 -0.26
N TRP A 43 -2.17 10.78 -0.25
CA TRP A 43 -1.45 11.23 0.94
C TRP A 43 -2.22 12.26 1.78
N GLU A 44 -3.02 13.12 1.15
CA GLU A 44 -3.90 14.07 1.84
C GLU A 44 -4.94 13.41 2.74
N ALA A 45 -5.33 12.17 2.45
CA ALA A 45 -6.23 11.37 3.29
C ALA A 45 -5.48 10.50 4.30
N ILE A 46 -4.16 10.34 4.15
CA ILE A 46 -3.30 9.53 5.03
C ILE A 46 -2.76 10.38 6.18
N TYR A 47 -2.31 11.61 5.91
CA TYR A 47 -1.76 12.49 6.96
C TYR A 47 -2.68 12.66 8.18
N PRO A 48 -4.01 12.88 8.04
CA PRO A 48 -4.89 12.97 9.21
C PRO A 48 -5.02 11.67 10.01
N LEU A 49 -4.77 10.51 9.39
CA LEU A 49 -4.74 9.22 10.08
C LEU A 49 -3.44 9.03 10.85
N MET A 50 -2.31 9.47 10.27
CA MET A 50 -1.01 9.49 10.95
C MET A 50 -1.04 10.46 12.14
N ASP A 51 -1.55 11.66 11.95
CA ASP A 51 -1.62 12.70 12.99
C ASP A 51 -2.46 12.25 14.20
N ARG A 52 -3.49 11.42 13.96
CA ARG A 52 -4.33 10.85 15.02
C ARG A 52 -3.60 9.85 15.93
N LEU A 53 -2.46 9.32 15.50
CA LEU A 53 -1.66 8.41 16.32
C LEU A 53 -0.91 9.15 17.43
N GLY A 54 -0.77 10.48 17.34
CA GLY A 54 -0.14 11.30 18.38
C GLY A 54 1.33 10.99 18.60
N LEU A 55 2.04 10.58 17.54
CA LEU A 55 3.48 10.30 17.56
C LEU A 55 4.28 11.59 17.75
N ASP A 56 5.50 11.45 18.26
CA ASP A 56 6.48 12.53 18.20
C ASP A 56 7.03 12.70 16.77
N SER A 57 7.84 13.74 16.55
CA SER A 57 8.34 14.06 15.21
C SER A 57 9.16 12.92 14.61
N ALA A 58 10.00 12.25 15.40
CA ALA A 58 10.80 11.12 14.93
C ALA A 58 9.92 9.93 14.53
N GLY A 59 8.96 9.54 15.38
CA GLY A 59 8.03 8.45 15.08
C GLY A 59 7.12 8.75 13.89
N TRP A 60 6.74 10.02 13.69
CA TRP A 60 5.99 10.44 12.51
C TRP A 60 6.83 10.30 11.23
N ASP A 61 8.08 10.76 11.24
CA ASP A 61 9.01 10.68 10.10
C ASP A 61 9.34 9.22 9.75
N ASP A 62 9.52 8.37 10.76
CA ASP A 62 9.76 6.94 10.60
C ASP A 62 8.52 6.25 9.99
N LEU A 63 7.32 6.51 10.54
CA LEU A 63 6.08 5.97 10.00
C LEU A 63 5.86 6.41 8.54
N HIS A 64 6.12 7.69 8.24
CA HIS A 64 6.03 8.23 6.90
C HIS A 64 6.94 7.48 5.93
N SER A 65 8.21 7.29 6.31
CA SER A 65 9.21 6.57 5.51
C SER A 65 8.81 5.11 5.28
N CYS A 66 8.30 4.42 6.31
CA CYS A 66 7.80 3.06 6.18
C CYS A 66 6.59 2.97 5.22
N LEU A 67 5.66 3.92 5.29
CA LEU A 67 4.50 3.95 4.38
C LEU A 67 4.90 4.17 2.92
N GLN A 68 5.94 4.99 2.64
CA GLN A 68 6.46 5.16 1.28
C GLN A 68 7.04 3.85 0.71
N VAL A 69 7.77 3.09 1.52
CA VAL A 69 8.31 1.78 1.13
C VAL A 69 7.18 0.79 0.84
N LEU A 70 6.18 0.74 1.73
CA LEU A 70 5.01 -0.12 1.58
C LEU A 70 4.16 0.25 0.37
N GLU A 71 3.97 1.54 0.09
CA GLU A 71 3.28 2.03 -1.10
C GLU A 71 3.98 1.55 -2.37
N ALA A 72 5.30 1.73 -2.47
CA ALA A 72 6.06 1.30 -3.64
C ALA A 72 5.95 -0.21 -3.88
N ALA A 73 6.14 -1.02 -2.82
CA ALA A 73 6.03 -2.47 -2.90
C ALA A 73 4.61 -2.92 -3.27
N ALA A 74 3.58 -2.27 -2.72
CA ALA A 74 2.19 -2.56 -3.05
C ALA A 74 1.88 -2.24 -4.52
N ILE A 75 2.35 -1.11 -5.05
CA ILE A 75 2.17 -0.74 -6.45
C ILE A 75 2.87 -1.75 -7.36
N GLU A 76 4.12 -2.09 -7.08
CA GLU A 76 4.88 -3.08 -7.85
C GLU A 76 4.15 -4.44 -7.88
N THR A 77 3.69 -4.90 -6.72
CA THR A 77 2.91 -6.13 -6.59
C THR A 77 1.63 -6.04 -7.42
N MET A 78 0.82 -4.98 -7.27
CA MET A 78 -0.42 -4.84 -8.03
C MET A 78 -0.16 -4.75 -9.55
N GLN A 79 0.96 -4.18 -9.98
CA GLN A 79 1.39 -4.16 -11.38
C GLN A 79 1.80 -5.55 -11.89
N GLU A 80 2.53 -6.32 -11.09
CA GLU A 80 2.95 -7.68 -11.43
C GLU A 80 1.73 -8.59 -11.67
N PHE A 81 0.73 -8.50 -10.80
CA PHE A 81 -0.50 -9.31 -10.87
C PHE A 81 -1.59 -8.70 -11.76
N ALA A 82 -1.38 -7.52 -12.33
CA ALA A 82 -2.33 -6.91 -13.24
C ALA A 82 -2.51 -7.76 -14.51
N PRO A 83 -3.75 -7.90 -15.03
CA PRO A 83 -3.95 -8.58 -16.30
C PRO A 83 -3.18 -7.85 -17.40
N LYS A 84 -2.18 -8.53 -17.97
CA LYS A 84 -1.40 -8.00 -19.09
C LYS A 84 -2.33 -7.82 -20.29
N PRO A 85 -2.28 -6.67 -20.99
CA PRO A 85 -3.06 -6.50 -22.21
C PRO A 85 -2.70 -7.63 -23.18
N LYS A 86 -3.72 -8.28 -23.77
CA LYS A 86 -3.49 -9.30 -24.79
C LYS A 86 -2.61 -8.68 -25.86
N ALA A 87 -1.41 -9.24 -26.08
CA ALA A 87 -0.55 -8.84 -27.18
C ALA A 87 -1.43 -8.84 -28.44
N GLY A 88 -1.64 -7.66 -29.02
CA GLY A 88 -2.52 -7.49 -30.17
C GLY A 88 -2.07 -8.46 -31.25
N GLY A 89 -2.98 -9.34 -31.67
CA GLY A 89 -2.80 -10.12 -32.88
C GLY A 89 -2.54 -9.14 -34.03
N LYS A 90 -1.35 -9.25 -34.61
CA LYS A 90 -1.11 -8.74 -35.96
C LYS A 90 -1.81 -9.65 -36.96
#